data_AF-A0A355T7S5-F1
#
_entry.id   AF-A0A355T7S5-F1
#
_cell.length_a   1.000
_cell.length_b   1.000
_cell.length_c   1.000
_cell.angle_alpha   90.00
_cell.angle_beta   90.00
_cell.angle_gamma   90.00
#
_symmetry.space_group_name_H-M   'P 1'
#
loop_
_entity.id
_entity.type
_entity.pdbx_description
1 polymer ?
#
loop_
_entity_poly.entity_id
_entity_poly.type
_entity_poly.pdbx_seq_one_letter_code
_entity_poly.pdbx_strand_id
1 'polypeptide(L)'
;AIAVNRVIGGAVTPTMIDGALSANGHVWILDPAGVAFGAGAVVDVGGLLATASDIDTATFMATDPATGTFVFTGTPTGAVTNAADLEAQGLIALVAPMVTNSGSLTSDNGDVLLGGAKAFRLSFAEVDRTPAGGGAVYKELLVTDFIIDTGVDNAMAPAETVPVTQTAAGSASGSNIIISAASAGGGAFLNVDGLVEATNVGTGSGSVMLLGGSNLVGGVAAATGTETVRSADLGINATGALRIQGSSVSIADSAQDISVGSAGITAVVGDASVNNAIGATGAISLTANTGNIDVGATTAGTSITISGQDIDLAGKA
;
A
#
# COMPACT_ATOMS: atom_id res chain seq x y z
N ALA A 1 -4.54 22.35 -2.55
CA ALA A 1 -5.78 22.36 -3.37
C ALA A 1 -5.87 21.02 -4.10
N ILE A 2 -7.09 20.53 -4.37
CA ILE A 2 -7.33 19.22 -5.00
C ILE A 2 -8.10 19.45 -6.30
N ALA A 3 -7.58 18.97 -7.43
CA ALA A 3 -8.25 18.97 -8.73
C ALA A 3 -8.78 17.55 -9.02
N VAL A 4 -10.11 17.40 -9.08
CA VAL A 4 -10.76 16.13 -9.39
C VAL A 4 -11.10 16.08 -10.88
N ASN A 5 -10.48 15.14 -11.58
CA ASN A 5 -10.70 14.85 -13.00
C ASN A 5 -11.51 13.57 -13.11
N ARG A 6 -12.79 13.69 -13.49
CA ARG A 6 -13.68 12.56 -13.69
C ARG A 6 -13.86 12.30 -15.18
N VAL A 7 -13.58 11.07 -15.60
CA VAL A 7 -13.88 10.61 -16.96
C VAL A 7 -15.37 10.27 -17.06
N ILE A 8 -16.01 10.85 -18.06
CA ILE A 8 -17.41 10.58 -18.42
C ILE A 8 -17.45 9.92 -19.80
N GLY A 9 -18.33 8.95 -20.02
CA GLY A 9 -18.48 8.32 -21.35
C GLY A 9 -18.58 6.80 -21.40
N GLY A 10 -18.55 6.12 -20.24
CA GLY A 10 -18.69 4.66 -20.14
C GLY A 10 -17.35 3.93 -20.01
N ALA A 11 -17.36 2.78 -19.33
CA ALA A 11 -16.18 2.02 -18.93
C ALA A 11 -15.55 1.22 -20.09
N VAL A 12 -15.26 1.88 -21.22
CA VAL A 12 -14.81 1.18 -22.45
C VAL A 12 -13.29 1.26 -22.63
N THR A 13 -12.69 2.42 -22.41
CA THR A 13 -11.25 2.63 -22.60
C THR A 13 -10.64 3.33 -21.40
N PRO A 14 -9.56 2.79 -20.80
CA PRO A 14 -8.89 3.42 -19.67
C PRO A 14 -8.26 4.75 -20.08
N THR A 15 -8.11 5.65 -19.12
CA THR A 15 -7.27 6.84 -19.24
C THR A 15 -5.82 6.40 -19.41
N MET A 16 -5.22 6.69 -20.56
CA MET A 16 -3.81 6.43 -20.82
C MET A 16 -3.01 7.73 -20.69
N ILE A 17 -2.00 7.72 -19.83
CA ILE A 17 -1.05 8.81 -19.62
C ILE A 17 0.30 8.29 -20.09
N ASP A 18 0.70 8.71 -21.29
CA ASP A 18 1.97 8.36 -21.94
C ASP A 18 2.92 9.56 -22.07
N GLY A 19 2.52 10.72 -21.54
CA GLY A 19 3.24 11.99 -21.62
C GLY A 19 3.53 12.58 -20.23
N ALA A 20 3.46 13.90 -20.11
CA ALA A 20 3.71 14.58 -18.85
C ALA A 20 2.40 15.00 -18.15
N LEU A 21 2.31 14.78 -16.84
CA LEU A 21 1.29 15.35 -15.97
C LEU A 21 1.98 16.15 -14.86
N SER A 22 1.83 17.47 -14.88
CA SER A 22 2.44 18.34 -13.88
C SER A 22 1.40 19.23 -13.19
N ALA A 23 1.46 19.31 -11.86
CA ALA A 23 0.58 20.16 -11.06
C ALA A 23 1.22 20.57 -9.74
N ASN A 24 1.04 21.82 -9.33
CA ASN A 24 1.50 22.30 -8.01
C ASN A 24 0.63 21.85 -6.82
N GLY A 25 -0.44 21.11 -7.07
CA GLY A 25 -1.38 20.62 -6.05
C GLY A 25 -1.75 19.17 -6.29
N HIS A 26 -2.77 18.67 -5.59
CA HIS A 26 -3.19 17.28 -5.73
C HIS A 26 -4.06 17.09 -6.96
N VAL A 27 -3.80 16.03 -7.73
CA VAL A 27 -4.57 15.61 -8.90
C VAL A 27 -5.24 14.29 -8.59
N TRP A 28 -6.56 14.25 -8.63
CA TRP A 28 -7.35 13.03 -8.51
C TRP A 28 -7.90 12.67 -9.90
N ILE A 29 -7.72 11.42 -10.30
CA ILE A 29 -8.15 10.87 -11.59
C ILE A 29 -9.12 9.72 -11.29
N LEU A 30 -10.37 9.90 -11.70
CA LEU A 30 -11.46 8.97 -11.47
C LEU A 30 -11.95 8.45 -12.82
N ASP A 31 -11.66 7.19 -13.11
CA ASP A 31 -12.04 6.55 -14.36
C ASP A 31 -12.47 5.09 -14.15
N PRO A 32 -13.78 4.78 -14.24
CA PRO A 32 -14.28 3.40 -14.11
C PRO A 32 -13.68 2.38 -15.09
N ALA A 33 -13.14 2.83 -16.23
CA ALA A 33 -12.42 1.98 -17.18
C ALA A 33 -10.98 1.66 -16.73
N GLY A 34 -10.43 2.44 -15.81
CA GLY A 34 -9.07 2.32 -15.29
C GLY A 34 -8.15 3.47 -15.69
N VAL A 35 -6.95 3.50 -15.10
CA VAL A 35 -5.91 4.50 -15.39
C VAL A 35 -4.59 3.77 -15.63
N ALA A 36 -3.94 4.06 -16.76
CA ALA A 36 -2.66 3.47 -17.12
C ALA A 36 -1.59 4.55 -17.34
N PHE A 37 -0.51 4.48 -16.57
CA PHE A 37 0.69 5.28 -16.76
C PHE A 37 1.71 4.47 -17.56
N GLY A 38 1.95 4.85 -18.80
CA GLY A 38 2.90 4.18 -19.70
C GLY A 38 4.35 4.46 -19.33
N ALA A 39 5.28 3.60 -19.73
CA ALA A 39 6.68 3.68 -19.29
C ALA A 39 7.45 4.95 -19.69
N GLY A 40 6.92 5.74 -20.64
CA GLY A 40 7.48 7.04 -21.01
C GLY A 40 6.84 8.23 -20.29
N ALA A 41 5.85 7.98 -19.42
CA ALA A 41 5.15 9.02 -18.71
C ALA A 41 6.00 9.61 -17.58
N VAL A 42 5.82 10.89 -17.33
CA VAL A 42 6.43 11.59 -16.20
C VAL A 42 5.33 12.33 -15.46
N VAL A 43 5.14 11.98 -14.19
CA VAL A 43 4.17 12.63 -13.33
C VAL A 43 4.90 13.34 -12.20
N ASP A 44 4.64 14.64 -12.07
CA ASP A 44 5.22 15.51 -11.04
C ASP A 44 4.11 16.39 -10.47
N VAL A 45 3.56 15.97 -9.33
CA VAL A 45 2.37 16.61 -8.74
C VAL A 45 2.52 16.89 -7.25
N GLY A 46 1.71 17.79 -6.70
CA GLY A 46 1.61 17.95 -5.24
C GLY A 46 1.07 16.69 -4.54
N GLY A 47 0.27 15.89 -5.23
CA GLY A 47 -0.14 14.54 -4.84
C GLY A 47 -1.03 13.92 -5.91
N LEU A 48 -1.13 12.59 -5.92
CA LEU A 48 -1.84 11.82 -6.92
C LEU A 48 -2.82 10.85 -6.25
N LEU A 49 -4.07 10.83 -6.72
CA LEU A 49 -4.97 9.70 -6.51
C LEU A 49 -5.46 9.23 -7.86
N ALA A 50 -5.13 8.02 -8.27
CA ALA A 50 -5.70 7.38 -9.45
C ALA A 50 -6.60 6.23 -9.00
N THR A 51 -7.88 6.29 -9.37
CA THR A 51 -8.85 5.26 -8.98
C THR A 51 -9.85 4.94 -10.08
N ALA A 52 -10.31 3.69 -10.08
CA ALA A 52 -11.45 3.28 -10.88
C ALA A 52 -12.80 3.53 -10.17
N SER A 53 -12.80 3.83 -8.87
CA SER A 53 -14.01 4.15 -8.12
C SER A 53 -14.44 5.60 -8.36
N ASP A 54 -15.66 5.94 -7.97
CA ASP A 54 -16.18 7.31 -8.09
C ASP A 54 -16.54 7.89 -6.72
N ILE A 55 -16.47 9.21 -6.59
CA ILE A 55 -16.92 9.96 -5.42
C ILE A 55 -18.02 10.91 -5.85
N ASP A 56 -19.13 11.00 -5.11
CA ASP A 56 -20.15 12.00 -5.47
C ASP A 56 -19.57 13.43 -5.38
N THR A 57 -19.90 14.28 -6.35
CA THR A 57 -19.36 15.64 -6.42
C THR A 57 -19.82 16.50 -5.25
N ALA A 58 -21.08 16.37 -4.82
CA ALA A 58 -21.57 17.13 -3.66
C ALA A 58 -20.91 16.63 -2.38
N THR A 59 -20.72 15.31 -2.23
CA THR A 59 -19.96 14.72 -1.13
C THR A 59 -18.53 15.24 -1.09
N PHE A 60 -17.80 15.23 -2.22
CA PHE A 60 -16.44 15.76 -2.29
C PHE A 60 -16.37 17.24 -1.87
N MET A 61 -17.26 18.08 -2.42
CA MET A 61 -17.26 19.52 -2.12
C MET A 61 -17.64 19.84 -0.66
N ALA A 62 -18.40 18.97 -0.01
CA ALA A 62 -18.80 19.13 1.38
C ALA A 62 -17.80 18.53 2.38
N THR A 63 -16.85 17.71 1.92
CA THR A 63 -15.90 17.01 2.79
C THR A 63 -14.68 17.87 3.04
N ASP A 64 -14.41 18.16 4.31
CA ASP A 64 -13.16 18.80 4.73
C ASP A 64 -12.02 17.76 4.69
N PRO A 65 -10.94 17.98 3.92
CA PRO A 65 -9.82 17.04 3.86
C PRO A 65 -9.14 16.74 5.20
N ALA A 66 -9.19 17.67 6.16
CA ALA A 66 -8.49 17.54 7.44
C ALA A 66 -9.27 16.73 8.49
N THR A 67 -10.58 16.57 8.32
CA THR A 67 -11.46 15.95 9.35
C THR A 67 -12.48 14.96 8.77
N GLY A 68 -12.72 15.02 7.47
CA GLY A 68 -13.71 14.22 6.77
C GLY A 68 -13.14 12.92 6.21
N THR A 69 -14.06 12.02 5.87
CA THR A 69 -13.76 10.77 5.19
C THR A 69 -14.31 10.83 3.77
N PHE A 70 -13.44 10.66 2.79
CA PHE A 70 -13.84 10.55 1.39
C PHE A 70 -14.36 9.14 1.13
N VAL A 71 -15.60 9.04 0.64
CA VAL A 71 -16.28 7.77 0.35
C VAL A 71 -16.28 7.54 -1.15
N PHE A 72 -15.51 6.55 -1.59
CA PHE A 72 -15.44 6.12 -2.99
C PHE A 72 -16.32 4.89 -3.18
N THR A 73 -17.19 4.96 -4.17
CA THR A 73 -18.24 3.97 -4.45
C THR A 73 -18.21 3.58 -5.92
N GLY A 74 -19.02 2.57 -6.27
CA GLY A 74 -19.18 2.09 -7.64
C GLY A 74 -19.00 0.58 -7.72
N THR A 75 -19.02 0.08 -8.96
CA THR A 75 -18.72 -1.32 -9.27
C THR A 75 -17.68 -1.40 -10.39
N PRO A 76 -16.53 -0.72 -10.24
CA PRO A 76 -15.56 -0.67 -11.32
C PRO A 76 -14.98 -2.05 -11.62
N THR A 77 -14.59 -2.23 -12.88
CA THR A 77 -13.78 -3.35 -13.35
C THR A 77 -12.43 -2.91 -13.90
N GLY A 78 -12.22 -1.58 -14.03
CA GLY A 78 -10.98 -0.99 -14.50
C GLY A 78 -9.81 -1.24 -13.54
N ALA A 79 -8.61 -1.31 -14.10
CA ALA A 79 -7.36 -1.46 -13.35
C ALA A 79 -6.61 -0.13 -13.28
N VAL A 80 -5.75 0.03 -12.27
CA VAL A 80 -4.75 1.10 -12.24
C VAL A 80 -3.37 0.49 -12.41
N THR A 81 -2.66 0.88 -13.47
CA THR A 81 -1.35 0.32 -13.79
C THR A 81 -0.31 1.43 -13.90
N ASN A 82 0.83 1.26 -13.23
CA ASN A 82 1.99 2.11 -13.36
C ASN A 82 3.18 1.33 -13.96
N ALA A 83 3.69 1.81 -15.07
CA ALA A 83 4.98 1.40 -15.64
C ALA A 83 5.99 2.56 -15.71
N ALA A 84 5.61 3.73 -15.18
CA ALA A 84 6.29 4.99 -15.29
C ALA A 84 6.95 5.40 -13.97
N ASP A 85 7.63 6.56 -14.00
CA ASP A 85 8.10 7.24 -12.80
C ASP A 85 7.03 8.25 -12.35
N LEU A 86 6.39 7.97 -11.21
CA LEU A 86 5.40 8.84 -10.58
C LEU A 86 6.03 9.52 -9.37
N GLU A 87 6.23 10.81 -9.47
CA GLU A 87 6.78 11.65 -8.41
C GLU A 87 5.69 12.57 -7.86
N ALA A 88 5.65 12.67 -6.53
CA ALA A 88 4.81 13.64 -5.85
C ALA A 88 5.48 14.19 -4.60
N GLN A 89 5.13 15.44 -4.25
CA GLN A 89 5.54 15.98 -2.96
C GLN A 89 4.79 15.33 -1.79
N GLY A 90 3.52 14.97 -2.02
CA GLY A 90 2.59 14.40 -1.06
C GLY A 90 2.08 13.02 -1.47
N LEU A 91 0.89 12.66 -0.99
CA LEU A 91 0.27 11.35 -1.23
C LEU A 91 0.34 10.87 -2.69
N ILE A 92 0.77 9.63 -2.91
CA ILE A 92 0.49 8.85 -4.14
C ILE A 92 -0.41 7.68 -3.78
N ALA A 93 -1.64 7.67 -4.28
CA ALA A 93 -2.61 6.61 -4.04
C ALA A 93 -3.10 6.01 -5.37
N LEU A 94 -2.85 4.71 -5.56
CA LEU A 94 -3.38 3.93 -6.68
C LEU A 94 -4.39 2.93 -6.10
N VAL A 95 -5.68 3.14 -6.37
CA VAL A 95 -6.75 2.32 -5.75
C VAL A 95 -7.75 1.85 -6.79
N ALA A 96 -7.81 0.56 -7.04
CA ALA A 96 -8.72 -0.06 -7.98
C ALA A 96 -8.95 -1.53 -7.63
N PRO A 97 -9.90 -2.22 -8.29
CA PRO A 97 -10.01 -3.67 -8.15
C PRO A 97 -8.70 -4.40 -8.47
N MET A 98 -7.95 -3.92 -9.48
CA MET A 98 -6.63 -4.41 -9.80
C MET A 98 -5.65 -3.24 -9.84
N VAL A 99 -4.55 -3.36 -9.13
CA VAL A 99 -3.46 -2.39 -9.11
C VAL A 99 -2.16 -3.10 -9.46
N THR A 100 -1.41 -2.56 -10.42
CA THR A 100 -0.08 -3.07 -10.77
C THR A 100 0.93 -1.95 -10.79
N ASN A 101 2.02 -2.10 -10.05
CA ASN A 101 3.17 -1.20 -10.09
C ASN A 101 4.41 -1.95 -10.60
N SER A 102 4.95 -1.45 -11.71
CA SER A 102 6.17 -1.93 -12.35
C SER A 102 7.18 -0.83 -12.64
N GLY A 103 6.82 0.43 -12.35
CA GLY A 103 7.71 1.58 -12.36
C GLY A 103 7.98 2.07 -10.93
N SER A 104 8.35 3.35 -10.79
CA SER A 104 8.63 3.95 -9.48
C SER A 104 7.47 4.80 -8.98
N LEU A 105 7.24 4.74 -7.67
CA LEU A 105 6.33 5.62 -6.94
C LEU A 105 7.17 6.33 -5.88
N THR A 106 7.33 7.65 -5.99
CA THR A 106 8.16 8.44 -5.08
C THR A 106 7.35 9.59 -4.50
N SER A 107 7.11 9.52 -3.19
CA SER A 107 6.46 10.58 -2.41
C SER A 107 7.47 11.18 -1.42
N ASP A 108 7.91 12.41 -1.66
CA ASP A 108 8.98 13.01 -0.85
C ASP A 108 8.57 13.26 0.61
N ASN A 109 7.31 13.63 0.85
CA ASN A 109 6.84 14.06 2.17
C ASN A 109 5.47 13.48 2.57
N GLY A 110 4.81 12.76 1.68
CA GLY A 110 3.53 12.10 1.91
C GLY A 110 3.65 10.58 1.95
N ASP A 111 2.50 9.91 1.83
CA ASP A 111 2.41 8.45 1.85
C ASP A 111 2.31 7.86 0.44
N VAL A 112 2.64 6.58 0.29
CA VAL A 112 2.30 5.79 -0.89
C VAL A 112 1.27 4.75 -0.51
N LEU A 113 0.13 4.72 -1.20
CA LEU A 113 -0.98 3.81 -0.98
C LEU A 113 -1.27 2.99 -2.24
N LEU A 114 -1.19 1.66 -2.14
CA LEU A 114 -1.66 0.73 -3.16
C LEU A 114 -2.85 -0.05 -2.61
N GLY A 115 -4.03 0.13 -3.21
CA GLY A 115 -5.30 -0.36 -2.68
C GLY A 115 -6.05 -1.27 -3.66
N GLY A 116 -6.26 -2.53 -3.29
CA GLY A 116 -7.11 -3.48 -4.03
C GLY A 116 -8.56 -3.44 -3.55
N ALA A 117 -9.39 -2.57 -4.13
CA ALA A 117 -10.77 -2.34 -3.69
C ALA A 117 -11.70 -1.83 -4.80
N LYS A 118 -12.99 -2.17 -4.72
CA LYS A 118 -14.07 -1.64 -5.57
C LYS A 118 -14.77 -0.42 -4.98
N ALA A 119 -14.85 -0.38 -3.65
CA ALA A 119 -15.39 0.73 -2.88
C ALA A 119 -14.59 0.83 -1.59
N PHE A 120 -14.25 2.05 -1.20
CA PHE A 120 -13.36 2.30 -0.08
C PHE A 120 -13.59 3.69 0.52
N ARG A 121 -13.08 3.86 1.72
CA ARG A 121 -13.04 5.11 2.44
C ARG A 121 -11.60 5.50 2.74
N LEU A 122 -11.33 6.78 2.56
CA LEU A 122 -10.02 7.37 2.78
C LEU A 122 -10.17 8.58 3.70
N SER A 123 -9.48 8.55 4.84
CA SER A 123 -9.39 9.68 5.76
C SER A 123 -7.95 10.14 5.84
N PHE A 124 -7.76 11.43 6.12
CA PHE A 124 -6.44 12.02 6.26
C PHE A 124 -6.26 12.72 7.61
N ALA A 125 -5.02 12.91 8.00
CA ALA A 125 -4.61 13.92 8.95
C ALA A 125 -3.80 14.99 8.22
N GLU A 126 -4.11 16.24 8.50
CA GLU A 126 -3.32 17.37 8.00
C GLU A 126 -2.08 17.57 8.87
N VAL A 127 -0.91 17.60 8.24
CA VAL A 127 0.37 17.87 8.92
C VAL A 127 1.12 19.00 8.24
N ASP A 128 1.81 19.80 9.05
CA ASP A 128 2.72 20.82 8.55
C ASP A 128 4.02 20.17 8.07
N ARG A 129 4.37 20.38 6.80
CA ARG A 129 5.64 19.96 6.21
C ARG A 129 6.46 21.16 5.78
N THR A 130 7.78 21.04 5.96
CA THR A 130 8.75 22.00 5.44
C THR A 130 9.49 21.33 4.28
N PRO A 131 9.54 21.94 3.09
CA PRO A 131 10.29 21.38 1.97
C PRO A 131 11.76 21.13 2.30
N ALA A 132 12.33 20.09 1.71
CA ALA A 132 13.77 19.85 1.74
C ALA A 132 14.51 21.04 1.10
N GLY A 133 15.38 21.70 1.86
CA GLY A 133 16.09 22.92 1.42
C GLY A 133 15.54 24.24 1.97
N GLY A 134 14.45 24.20 2.75
CA GLY A 134 13.84 25.38 3.37
C GLY A 134 12.82 26.06 2.45
N GLY A 135 11.78 26.63 3.04
CA GLY A 135 10.65 27.21 2.31
C GLY A 135 9.45 27.49 3.20
N ALA A 136 8.34 27.91 2.60
CA ALA A 136 7.08 28.06 3.32
C ALA A 136 6.55 26.67 3.75
N VAL A 137 6.06 26.60 4.98
CA VAL A 137 5.36 25.42 5.48
C VAL A 137 4.11 25.22 4.63
N TYR A 138 3.87 23.98 4.19
CA TYR A 138 2.65 23.59 3.50
C TYR A 138 1.93 22.49 4.29
N LYS A 139 0.63 22.36 4.00
CA LYS A 139 -0.24 21.34 4.60
C LYS A 139 -0.22 20.10 3.74
N GLU A 140 0.25 18.99 4.29
CA GLU A 140 0.25 17.67 3.65
C GLU A 140 -0.84 16.78 4.25
N LEU A 141 -1.41 15.90 3.42
CA LEU A 141 -2.44 14.95 3.83
C LEU A 141 -1.81 13.57 4.00
N LEU A 142 -1.67 13.12 5.24
CA LEU A 142 -1.22 11.75 5.55
C LEU A 142 -2.41 10.83 5.75
N VAL A 143 -2.32 9.60 5.25
CA VAL A 143 -3.38 8.61 5.34
C VAL A 143 -3.52 8.14 6.79
N THR A 144 -4.71 8.30 7.36
CA THR A 144 -5.03 7.79 8.69
C THR A 144 -5.91 6.55 8.61
N ASP A 145 -6.88 6.57 7.69
CA ASP A 145 -7.77 5.45 7.46
C ASP A 145 -7.75 5.07 5.97
N PHE A 146 -7.62 3.78 5.71
CA PHE A 146 -7.93 3.17 4.43
C PHE A 146 -8.83 1.97 4.72
N ILE A 147 -10.12 2.14 4.46
CA ILE A 147 -11.14 1.16 4.81
C ILE A 147 -11.75 0.62 3.53
N ILE A 148 -11.63 -0.67 3.29
CA ILE A 148 -12.22 -1.35 2.15
C ILE A 148 -13.66 -1.70 2.50
N ASP A 149 -14.62 -1.04 1.84
CA ASP A 149 -16.05 -1.31 2.03
C ASP A 149 -16.53 -2.41 1.08
N THR A 150 -15.92 -2.54 -0.10
CA THR A 150 -16.18 -3.63 -1.04
C THR A 150 -14.87 -4.10 -1.64
N GLY A 151 -14.51 -5.34 -1.32
CA GLY A 151 -13.33 -6.00 -1.87
C GLY A 151 -13.49 -6.38 -3.35
N VAL A 152 -12.44 -6.98 -3.90
CA VAL A 152 -12.50 -7.56 -5.26
C VAL A 152 -13.40 -8.80 -5.29
N ASP A 153 -14.03 -9.06 -6.42
CA ASP A 153 -14.75 -10.32 -6.59
C ASP A 153 -13.73 -11.42 -6.88
N ASN A 154 -13.59 -12.37 -5.96
CA ASN A 154 -13.03 -13.66 -6.31
C ASN A 154 -14.18 -14.53 -6.82
N ALA A 155 -14.38 -14.54 -8.13
CA ALA A 155 -15.24 -15.56 -8.74
C ALA A 155 -14.70 -16.94 -8.33
N MET A 156 -15.54 -17.81 -7.75
CA MET A 156 -15.19 -19.18 -7.41
C MET A 156 -14.74 -19.97 -8.67
N ALA A 157 -13.47 -19.87 -9.05
CA ALA A 157 -12.82 -20.60 -10.14
C ALA A 157 -11.27 -20.55 -9.97
N PRO A 158 -10.48 -21.45 -10.58
CA PRO A 158 -9.17 -21.89 -10.06
C PRO A 158 -7.99 -20.94 -10.37
N ALA A 159 -8.25 -19.68 -10.76
CA ALA A 159 -7.22 -18.69 -11.01
C ALA A 159 -7.16 -17.74 -9.81
N GLU A 160 -6.07 -17.79 -9.06
CA GLU A 160 -5.79 -16.92 -7.93
C GLU A 160 -5.74 -15.45 -8.43
N THR A 161 -6.64 -14.60 -7.92
CA THR A 161 -6.67 -13.18 -8.24
C THR A 161 -5.74 -12.43 -7.29
N VAL A 162 -4.84 -11.62 -7.84
CA VAL A 162 -3.89 -10.79 -7.08
C VAL A 162 -4.29 -9.33 -7.23
N PRO A 163 -5.09 -8.74 -6.30
CA PRO A 163 -5.64 -7.39 -6.48
C PRO A 163 -4.58 -6.30 -6.53
N VAL A 164 -3.45 -6.52 -5.86
CA VAL A 164 -2.34 -5.58 -5.84
C VAL A 164 -1.07 -6.36 -6.13
N THR A 165 -0.37 -5.95 -7.18
CA THR A 165 0.92 -6.50 -7.59
C THR A 165 1.94 -5.37 -7.68
N GLN A 166 2.93 -5.38 -6.82
CA GLN A 166 4.19 -4.67 -7.06
C GLN A 166 5.19 -5.68 -7.59
N THR A 167 5.69 -5.45 -8.80
CA THR A 167 6.65 -6.37 -9.44
C THR A 167 8.07 -6.15 -8.91
N ALA A 168 8.97 -7.10 -9.13
CA ALA A 168 10.38 -6.96 -8.76
C ALA A 168 11.09 -5.72 -9.38
N ALA A 169 10.59 -5.22 -10.52
CA ALA A 169 11.10 -3.99 -11.13
C ALA A 169 10.49 -2.72 -10.53
N GLY A 170 9.37 -2.83 -9.82
CA GLY A 170 8.66 -1.71 -9.24
C GLY A 170 9.28 -1.26 -7.91
N SER A 171 9.08 0.01 -7.57
CA SER A 171 9.49 0.56 -6.28
C SER A 171 8.43 1.49 -5.70
N ALA A 172 8.38 1.58 -4.37
CA ALA A 172 7.53 2.49 -3.63
C ALA A 172 8.35 3.16 -2.53
N SER A 173 8.47 4.48 -2.58
CA SER A 173 9.22 5.31 -1.63
C SER A 173 8.33 6.42 -1.08
N GLY A 174 8.29 6.59 0.24
CA GLY A 174 7.36 7.49 0.90
C GLY A 174 7.63 7.69 2.39
N SER A 175 6.84 8.52 3.07
CA SER A 175 6.81 8.60 4.53
C SER A 175 6.23 7.31 5.10
N ASN A 176 4.98 6.97 4.77
CA ASN A 176 4.43 5.65 5.03
C ASN A 176 4.09 4.95 3.73
N ILE A 177 4.34 3.65 3.68
CA ILE A 177 3.91 2.79 2.58
C ILE A 177 2.78 1.91 3.08
N ILE A 178 1.62 2.03 2.46
CA ILE A 178 0.41 1.29 2.81
C ILE A 178 0.00 0.48 1.59
N ILE A 179 0.01 -0.82 1.71
CA ILE A 179 -0.39 -1.73 0.65
C ILE A 179 -1.47 -2.63 1.21
N SER A 180 -2.69 -2.51 0.72
CA SER A 180 -3.85 -3.17 1.30
C SER A 180 -4.82 -3.67 0.23
N ALA A 181 -5.33 -4.87 0.42
CA ALA A 181 -6.33 -5.45 -0.47
C ALA A 181 -7.29 -6.36 0.31
N ALA A 182 -8.54 -6.43 -0.13
CA ALA A 182 -9.52 -7.38 0.40
C ALA A 182 -10.36 -7.99 -0.74
N SER A 183 -10.83 -9.22 -0.57
CA SER A 183 -11.76 -9.87 -1.51
C SER A 183 -13.08 -10.26 -0.84
N ALA A 184 -14.17 -10.17 -1.60
CA ALA A 184 -15.41 -10.84 -1.27
C ALA A 184 -15.28 -12.34 -1.63
N GLY A 185 -15.13 -13.20 -0.61
CA GLY A 185 -15.05 -14.66 -0.78
C GLY A 185 -13.74 -15.29 -0.33
N GLY A 186 -12.75 -14.48 0.06
CA GLY A 186 -11.43 -14.93 0.48
C GLY A 186 -10.52 -15.33 -0.68
N GLY A 187 -9.21 -15.37 -0.45
CA GLY A 187 -8.20 -15.74 -1.44
C GLY A 187 -7.75 -14.59 -2.35
N ALA A 188 -7.87 -13.33 -1.93
CA ALA A 188 -7.06 -12.27 -2.50
C ALA A 188 -5.62 -12.45 -2.03
N PHE A 189 -4.72 -12.21 -2.96
CA PHE A 189 -3.29 -12.26 -2.71
C PHE A 189 -2.73 -10.86 -2.90
N LEU A 190 -2.03 -10.40 -1.90
CA LEU A 190 -1.16 -9.25 -2.09
C LEU A 190 0.20 -9.78 -2.56
N ASN A 191 0.66 -9.37 -3.76
CA ASN A 191 2.03 -9.60 -4.18
C ASN A 191 2.84 -8.32 -4.08
N VAL A 192 3.85 -8.30 -3.20
CA VAL A 192 4.79 -7.18 -3.08
C VAL A 192 6.19 -7.70 -3.29
N ASP A 193 6.72 -7.47 -4.48
CA ASP A 193 8.12 -7.68 -4.82
C ASP A 193 8.81 -6.33 -5.03
N GLY A 194 10.13 -6.35 -5.22
CA GLY A 194 10.93 -5.16 -5.46
C GLY A 194 11.26 -4.41 -4.18
N LEU A 195 11.57 -3.11 -4.33
CA LEU A 195 11.98 -2.25 -3.23
C LEU A 195 10.80 -1.47 -2.65
N VAL A 196 10.63 -1.57 -1.34
CA VAL A 196 9.72 -0.73 -0.55
C VAL A 196 10.54 0.06 0.47
N GLU A 197 10.52 1.39 0.36
CA GLU A 197 11.30 2.27 1.20
C GLU A 197 10.42 3.28 1.94
N ALA A 198 10.46 3.25 3.27
CA ALA A 198 9.78 4.23 4.11
C ALA A 198 10.81 5.13 4.80
N THR A 199 10.77 6.41 4.48
CA THR A 199 11.76 7.41 4.90
C THR A 199 11.26 8.25 6.07
N ASN A 200 12.21 8.80 6.83
CA ASN A 200 11.88 9.79 7.85
C ASN A 200 11.46 11.09 7.18
N VAL A 201 10.30 11.62 7.58
CA VAL A 201 9.89 12.97 7.20
C VAL A 201 9.63 13.79 8.45
N GLY A 202 10.45 14.82 8.66
CA GLY A 202 10.47 15.59 9.90
C GLY A 202 10.91 14.72 11.08
N THR A 203 10.08 14.65 12.12
CA THR A 203 10.30 13.79 13.30
C THR A 203 9.58 12.44 13.20
N GLY A 204 8.83 12.19 12.13
CA GLY A 204 8.10 10.94 11.93
C GLY A 204 9.02 9.88 11.36
N SER A 205 9.00 8.69 11.95
CA SER A 205 9.68 7.52 11.39
C SER A 205 8.83 6.87 10.32
N GLY A 206 9.42 6.61 9.16
CA GLY A 206 8.68 6.04 8.05
C GLY A 206 8.31 4.58 8.31
N SER A 207 7.06 4.21 8.04
CA SER A 207 6.54 2.88 8.33
C SER A 207 6.00 2.17 7.08
N VAL A 208 5.98 0.84 7.13
CA VAL A 208 5.51 0.00 6.02
C VAL A 208 4.40 -0.91 6.54
N MET A 209 3.27 -0.94 5.85
CA MET A 209 2.10 -1.72 6.20
C MET A 209 1.62 -2.54 5.00
N LEU A 210 1.69 -3.87 5.09
CA LEU A 210 1.17 -4.82 4.10
C LEU A 210 -0.02 -5.54 4.72
N LEU A 211 -1.22 -5.29 4.19
CA LEU A 211 -2.48 -5.65 4.79
C LEU A 211 -3.33 -6.50 3.83
N GLY A 212 -3.23 -7.82 3.96
CA GLY A 212 -4.13 -8.77 3.32
C GLY A 212 -5.40 -8.94 4.15
N GLY A 213 -6.53 -8.39 3.69
CA GLY A 213 -7.82 -8.55 4.37
C GLY A 213 -7.91 -7.77 5.68
N SER A 214 -7.16 -6.68 5.80
CA SER A 214 -7.24 -5.78 6.94
C SER A 214 -7.45 -4.35 6.48
N ASN A 215 -8.24 -3.61 7.26
CA ASN A 215 -8.38 -2.18 7.11
C ASN A 215 -7.30 -1.44 7.91
N LEU A 216 -6.99 -0.23 7.49
CA LEU A 216 -6.24 0.73 8.28
C LEU A 216 -7.25 1.66 8.97
N VAL A 217 -7.23 1.69 10.31
CA VAL A 217 -8.12 2.55 11.13
C VAL A 217 -7.29 3.24 12.20
N GLY A 218 -7.28 4.58 12.19
CA GLY A 218 -6.50 5.40 13.10
C GLY A 218 -4.99 5.12 13.00
N GLY A 219 -4.49 4.80 11.81
CA GLY A 219 -3.09 4.40 11.59
C GLY A 219 -2.74 3.00 12.10
N VAL A 220 -3.73 2.20 12.50
CA VAL A 220 -3.52 0.83 13.02
C VAL A 220 -4.20 -0.19 12.12
N ALA A 221 -3.52 -1.30 11.88
CA ALA A 221 -4.07 -2.45 11.16
C ALA A 221 -5.20 -3.12 11.97
N ALA A 222 -6.40 -3.19 11.39
CA ALA A 222 -7.58 -3.85 11.94
C ALA A 222 -8.07 -4.93 10.96
N ALA A 223 -7.88 -6.20 11.32
CA ALA A 223 -8.23 -7.34 10.47
C ALA A 223 -9.74 -7.49 10.27
N THR A 224 -10.17 -7.69 9.02
CA THR A 224 -11.58 -7.81 8.63
C THR A 224 -11.88 -8.98 7.68
N GLY A 225 -10.87 -9.62 7.11
CA GLY A 225 -10.98 -10.64 6.06
C GLY A 225 -9.89 -11.71 6.11
N THR A 226 -9.88 -12.57 5.09
CA THR A 226 -9.09 -13.82 5.10
C THR A 226 -7.98 -13.88 4.03
N GLU A 227 -7.32 -12.76 3.74
CA GLU A 227 -6.44 -12.65 2.57
C GLU A 227 -4.96 -12.88 2.88
N THR A 228 -4.21 -13.39 1.90
CA THR A 228 -2.81 -13.77 2.11
C THR A 228 -1.86 -12.71 1.57
N VAL A 229 -0.74 -12.51 2.27
CA VAL A 229 0.38 -11.70 1.78
C VAL A 229 1.47 -12.61 1.27
N ARG A 230 1.90 -12.41 0.02
CA ARG A 230 2.95 -13.18 -0.65
C ARG A 230 4.02 -12.25 -1.20
N SER A 231 5.25 -12.71 -1.14
CA SER A 231 6.36 -12.08 -1.85
C SER A 231 7.40 -13.13 -2.23
N ALA A 232 7.96 -12.98 -3.42
CA ALA A 232 9.10 -13.72 -3.89
C ALA A 232 10.42 -12.93 -3.75
N ASP A 233 10.37 -11.60 -3.87
CA ASP A 233 11.57 -10.76 -3.94
C ASP A 233 11.37 -9.40 -3.25
N LEU A 234 10.98 -9.41 -1.97
CA LEU A 234 10.73 -8.20 -1.18
C LEU A 234 11.97 -7.69 -0.45
N GLY A 235 12.40 -6.48 -0.83
CA GLY A 235 13.31 -5.66 -0.02
C GLY A 235 12.54 -4.56 0.70
N ILE A 236 12.77 -4.39 2.01
CA ILE A 236 12.19 -3.29 2.79
C ILE A 236 13.28 -2.52 3.50
N ASN A 237 13.30 -1.20 3.31
CA ASN A 237 14.09 -0.28 4.13
C ASN A 237 13.14 0.69 4.84
N ALA A 238 13.05 0.62 6.16
CA ALA A 238 12.24 1.54 6.95
C ALA A 238 12.95 1.94 8.24
N THR A 239 12.75 3.16 8.69
CA THR A 239 13.26 3.60 10.00
C THR A 239 12.27 3.31 11.12
N GLY A 240 10.98 3.24 10.79
CA GLY A 240 9.86 2.94 11.68
C GLY A 240 9.43 1.48 11.61
N ALA A 241 8.17 1.23 11.94
CA ALA A 241 7.65 -0.13 12.04
C ALA A 241 7.33 -0.74 10.67
N LEU A 242 7.61 -2.02 10.51
CA LEU A 242 7.02 -2.89 9.51
C LEU A 242 5.86 -3.67 10.14
N ARG A 243 4.68 -3.56 9.53
CA ARG A 243 3.50 -4.37 9.87
C ARG A 243 3.09 -5.19 8.67
N ILE A 244 3.10 -6.51 8.81
CA ILE A 244 2.54 -7.42 7.80
C ILE A 244 1.41 -8.19 8.46
N GLN A 245 0.23 -8.16 7.87
CA GLN A 245 -0.92 -8.89 8.36
C GLN A 245 -1.68 -9.52 7.21
N GLY A 246 -2.01 -10.80 7.36
CA GLY A 246 -2.87 -11.56 6.46
C GLY A 246 -3.41 -12.80 7.15
N SER A 247 -4.27 -13.57 6.48
CA SER A 247 -4.61 -14.93 6.90
C SER A 247 -3.40 -15.81 6.95
N SER A 248 -2.59 -15.80 5.90
CA SER A 248 -1.25 -16.37 5.92
C SER A 248 -0.26 -15.33 5.39
N VAL A 249 1.01 -15.51 5.73
CA VAL A 249 2.11 -14.67 5.25
C VAL A 249 3.19 -15.58 4.70
N SER A 250 3.61 -15.33 3.46
CA SER A 250 4.72 -16.05 2.82
C SER A 250 5.67 -15.04 2.19
N ILE A 251 6.88 -14.93 2.74
CA ILE A 251 7.95 -14.09 2.23
C ILE A 251 9.10 -15.02 1.89
N ALA A 252 9.35 -15.22 0.60
CA ALA A 252 10.45 -16.03 0.14
C ALA A 252 11.80 -15.37 0.45
N ASP A 253 12.85 -16.19 0.37
CA ASP A 253 14.22 -15.71 0.45
C ASP A 253 14.52 -14.78 -0.74
N SER A 254 15.05 -13.60 -0.45
CA SER A 254 15.44 -12.59 -1.44
C SER A 254 16.93 -12.25 -1.27
N ALA A 255 17.52 -11.66 -2.29
CA ALA A 255 18.84 -11.03 -2.16
C ALA A 255 18.76 -9.70 -1.38
N GLN A 256 17.58 -9.12 -1.21
CA GLN A 256 17.35 -7.89 -0.47
C GLN A 256 16.87 -8.20 0.94
N ASP A 257 17.54 -7.65 1.94
CA ASP A 257 17.14 -7.82 3.34
C ASP A 257 15.97 -6.90 3.72
N ILE A 258 15.26 -7.26 4.78
CA ILE A 258 14.31 -6.38 5.46
C ILE A 258 15.05 -5.67 6.60
N SER A 259 15.21 -4.35 6.51
CA SER A 259 15.85 -3.51 7.53
C SER A 259 14.86 -2.48 8.07
N VAL A 260 14.49 -2.59 9.35
CA VAL A 260 13.36 -1.83 9.92
C VAL A 260 13.62 -1.31 11.34
N GLY A 261 12.81 -0.36 11.81
CA GLY A 261 12.78 0.07 13.21
C GLY A 261 12.23 -1.02 14.14
N SER A 262 11.12 -1.63 13.77
CA SER A 262 10.54 -2.80 14.44
C SER A 262 9.75 -3.63 13.43
N ALA A 263 9.53 -4.92 13.69
CA ALA A 263 8.75 -5.77 12.79
C ALA A 263 7.62 -6.48 13.55
N GLY A 264 6.42 -6.44 12.99
CA GLY A 264 5.26 -7.17 13.48
C GLY A 264 4.58 -7.90 12.33
N ILE A 265 4.81 -9.20 12.24
CA ILE A 265 4.24 -10.08 11.22
C ILE A 265 3.17 -10.96 11.87
N THR A 266 1.96 -10.94 11.32
CA THR A 266 0.81 -11.66 11.88
C THR A 266 0.07 -12.43 10.79
N ALA A 267 0.14 -13.76 10.85
CA ALA A 267 -0.78 -14.66 10.18
C ALA A 267 -1.96 -14.95 11.10
N VAL A 268 -3.16 -14.54 10.67
CA VAL A 268 -4.37 -14.59 11.50
C VAL A 268 -4.95 -16.01 11.57
N VAL A 269 -4.76 -16.82 10.52
CA VAL A 269 -5.37 -18.16 10.41
C VAL A 269 -4.37 -19.24 9.95
N GLY A 270 -3.64 -18.99 8.86
CA GLY A 270 -2.66 -19.90 8.32
C GLY A 270 -1.26 -19.66 8.86
N ASP A 271 -0.28 -20.12 8.08
CA ASP A 271 1.13 -20.10 8.45
C ASP A 271 1.76 -18.72 8.23
N ALA A 272 2.84 -18.46 8.96
CA ALA A 272 3.75 -17.36 8.69
C ALA A 272 5.13 -17.93 8.29
N SER A 273 5.42 -17.97 7.00
CA SER A 273 6.71 -18.40 6.46
C SER A 273 7.50 -17.17 6.02
N VAL A 274 8.58 -16.84 6.72
CA VAL A 274 9.42 -15.66 6.45
C VAL A 274 10.85 -16.12 6.28
N ASN A 275 11.22 -16.48 5.05
CA ASN A 275 12.53 -17.00 4.72
C ASN A 275 13.57 -15.89 4.49
N ASN A 276 13.12 -14.69 4.14
CA ASN A 276 14.00 -13.53 3.99
C ASN A 276 14.61 -13.11 5.33
N ALA A 277 15.81 -12.53 5.30
CA ALA A 277 16.45 -12.02 6.51
C ALA A 277 15.73 -10.76 7.02
N ILE A 278 15.46 -10.72 8.33
CA ILE A 278 14.84 -9.58 9.01
C ILE A 278 15.83 -8.99 10.02
N GLY A 279 16.24 -7.75 9.80
CA GLY A 279 16.97 -6.93 10.76
C GLY A 279 16.08 -5.82 11.31
N ALA A 280 15.88 -5.78 12.62
CA ALA A 280 15.20 -4.67 13.29
C ALA A 280 16.09 -4.05 14.38
N THR A 281 16.11 -2.72 14.46
CA THR A 281 16.79 -2.01 15.57
C THR A 281 16.05 -2.16 16.90
N GLY A 282 14.73 -2.39 16.84
CA GLY A 282 13.85 -2.63 17.97
C GLY A 282 13.43 -4.10 18.08
N ALA A 283 12.15 -4.32 18.39
CA ALA A 283 11.58 -5.64 18.59
C ALA A 283 11.07 -6.26 17.29
N ILE A 284 11.11 -7.58 17.23
CA ILE A 284 10.49 -8.39 16.19
C ILE A 284 9.44 -9.30 16.83
N SER A 285 8.23 -9.30 16.28
CA SER A 285 7.14 -10.19 16.66
C SER A 285 6.64 -10.94 15.43
N LEU A 286 6.69 -12.27 15.47
CA LEU A 286 6.05 -13.15 14.50
C LEU A 286 4.95 -13.94 15.19
N THR A 287 3.75 -13.92 14.63
CA THR A 287 2.60 -14.61 15.22
C THR A 287 1.81 -15.31 14.12
N ALA A 288 1.59 -16.61 14.29
CA ALA A 288 0.63 -17.41 13.54
C ALA A 288 -0.40 -17.94 14.55
N ASN A 289 -1.60 -17.34 14.59
CA ASN A 289 -2.57 -17.63 15.66
C ASN A 289 -3.01 -19.10 15.67
N THR A 290 -3.14 -19.71 14.49
CA THR A 290 -3.56 -21.10 14.30
C THR A 290 -2.71 -21.84 13.28
N GLY A 291 -1.57 -21.28 12.88
CA GLY A 291 -0.66 -21.88 11.90
C GLY A 291 0.73 -22.12 12.47
N ASN A 292 1.61 -22.61 11.60
CA ASN A 292 3.02 -22.80 11.88
C ASN A 292 3.82 -21.55 11.53
N ILE A 293 5.05 -21.48 12.04
CA ILE A 293 6.00 -20.44 11.70
C ILE A 293 7.26 -21.09 11.15
N ASP A 294 7.61 -20.71 9.92
CA ASP A 294 8.96 -20.90 9.40
C ASP A 294 9.64 -19.54 9.39
N VAL A 295 10.82 -19.43 9.97
CA VAL A 295 11.56 -18.16 9.94
C VAL A 295 13.03 -18.37 9.65
N GLY A 296 13.55 -17.55 8.74
CA GLY A 296 14.96 -17.44 8.40
C GLY A 296 15.74 -16.59 9.40
N ALA A 297 16.86 -16.03 8.93
CA ALA A 297 17.74 -15.22 9.77
C ALA A 297 17.01 -13.98 10.32
N THR A 298 16.97 -13.83 11.64
CA THR A 298 16.26 -12.74 12.32
C THR A 298 17.17 -12.10 13.36
N THR A 299 17.36 -10.78 13.28
CA THR A 299 18.15 -9.99 14.24
C THR A 299 17.30 -8.85 14.78
N ALA A 300 17.11 -8.80 16.10
CA ALA A 300 16.42 -7.72 16.78
C ALA A 300 17.36 -7.02 17.77
N GLY A 301 17.30 -5.70 17.86
CA GLY A 301 18.07 -4.95 18.84
C GLY A 301 17.54 -5.06 20.27
N THR A 302 16.28 -5.49 20.46
CA THR A 302 15.69 -5.68 21.78
C THR A 302 15.19 -7.10 22.04
N SER A 303 14.14 -7.54 21.35
CA SER A 303 13.54 -8.87 21.57
C SER A 303 13.01 -9.48 20.27
N ILE A 304 13.02 -10.81 20.21
CA ILE A 304 12.33 -11.60 19.20
C ILE A 304 11.25 -12.41 19.93
N THR A 305 10.00 -12.23 19.55
CA THR A 305 8.85 -12.99 20.07
C THR A 305 8.24 -13.78 18.92
N ILE A 306 8.10 -15.10 19.10
CA ILE A 306 7.54 -16.00 18.09
C ILE A 306 6.43 -16.83 18.76
N SER A 307 5.24 -16.84 18.16
CA SER A 307 4.08 -17.58 18.66
C SER A 307 3.35 -18.26 17.51
N GLY A 308 3.46 -19.59 17.42
CA GLY A 308 2.79 -20.44 16.43
C GLY A 308 2.47 -21.81 17.05
N GLN A 309 1.75 -22.66 16.31
CA GLN A 309 1.52 -24.05 16.72
C GLN A 309 2.80 -24.88 16.65
N ASP A 310 3.53 -24.74 15.55
CA ASP A 310 4.88 -25.26 15.35
C ASP A 310 5.81 -24.11 14.93
N ILE A 311 7.08 -24.20 15.31
CA ILE A 311 8.07 -23.15 15.06
C ILE A 311 9.36 -23.79 14.54
N ASP A 312 9.60 -23.61 13.25
CA ASP A 312 10.81 -24.00 12.56
C ASP A 312 11.74 -22.79 12.38
N LEU A 313 12.87 -22.84 13.10
CA LEU A 313 13.93 -21.84 12.99
C LEU A 313 14.98 -22.35 12.00
N ALA A 314 14.85 -21.96 10.73
CA ALA A 314 15.83 -22.29 9.71
C ALA A 314 17.03 -21.33 9.84
N GLY A 315 17.98 -21.68 10.71
CA GLY A 315 19.25 -20.95 10.80
C GLY A 315 20.03 -21.09 9.50
N LYS A 316 20.08 -20.04 8.69
CA LYS A 316 21.15 -19.93 7.68
C LYS A 316 22.43 -19.59 8.42
N ALA A 317 23.30 -20.61 8.54
CA ALA A 317 24.66 -20.48 9.04
C ALA A 317 25.54 -19.68 8.07
#